data_AF-A0A914L7S2-F1
#
_entry.id   AF-A0A914L7S2-F1
#
_cell.length_a   1.000
_cell.length_b   1.000
_cell.length_c   1.000
_cell.angle_alpha   90.00
_cell.angle_beta   90.00
_cell.angle_gamma   90.00
#
_symmetry.space_group_name_H-M   'P 1'
#
loop_
_entity.id
_entity.type
_entity.pdbx_description
1 polymer ?
#
loop_
_entity_poly.entity_id
_entity_poly.type
_entity_poly.pdbx_seq_one_letter_code
_entity_poly.pdbx_strand_id
1 'polypeptide(L)'
;MKLITLLLLIICASFMVTIIEAEEPSTPPPFCRFKHIDIPYPSRPAIIDLWKLEFGPGFINPDKRIRFTGVYTNTSERFIINLYSDGVPDKTAITIFHFNPRFDERQVVCNKWSPTNGWGTEVHIDGKPFLSFYKKDLPRLSLVEVSSAVELSSVQLCYVNAFCPGHPILKDLTVPLTIDFVKLGYGTGFAPPKRIIILGTPLAEPESFSINIGEPGQLFVDANVLFHFSLSFNETQFILNTWIVGKGWEVESRYRPKGFDFKVGESFFLEIRPSSNNWIHAFVNGNAFGISRYDLSKVSQMSIEGDIQVSKVILCEQTEM
;
A
#
# COMPACT_ATOMS: atom_id res chain seq x y z
N MET A 1 0.89 -10.06 -17.77
CA MET A 1 -0.10 -8.98 -17.59
C MET A 1 -0.87 -9.32 -16.33
N LYS A 2 -0.82 -8.50 -15.28
CA LYS A 2 -1.52 -8.81 -14.03
C LYS A 2 -3.00 -8.47 -14.16
N LEU A 3 -3.89 -9.30 -13.62
CA LEU A 3 -5.33 -9.17 -13.77
C LEU A 3 -5.97 -8.95 -12.39
N ILE A 4 -7.01 -8.11 -12.33
CA ILE A 4 -7.89 -8.06 -11.16
C ILE A 4 -8.96 -9.09 -11.48
N THR A 5 -9.13 -10.03 -10.59
CA THR A 5 -10.19 -11.03 -10.65
C THR A 5 -11.24 -10.66 -9.63
N LEU A 6 -12.50 -10.71 -10.06
CA LEU A 6 -13.64 -10.64 -9.16
C LEU A 6 -14.19 -12.03 -8.92
N LEU A 7 -14.36 -12.39 -7.65
CA LEU A 7 -15.30 -13.43 -7.27
C LEU A 7 -16.59 -12.75 -6.83
N LEU A 8 -17.62 -12.88 -7.66
CA LEU A 8 -18.96 -12.37 -7.40
C LEU A 8 -19.89 -13.55 -7.09
N LEU A 9 -20.57 -13.45 -5.95
CA LEU A 9 -21.68 -14.32 -5.60
C LEU A 9 -22.91 -13.45 -5.34
N ILE A 10 -23.96 -13.64 -6.13
CA ILE A 10 -25.26 -12.98 -5.94
C ILE A 10 -26.26 -14.06 -5.55
N ILE A 11 -26.93 -13.88 -4.41
CA ILE A 11 -27.99 -14.75 -3.92
C ILE A 11 -29.18 -13.86 -3.56
N CYS A 12 -30.23 -13.89 -4.39
CA CYS A 12 -31.38 -13.00 -4.28
C CYS A 12 -30.95 -11.52 -4.27
N ALA A 13 -31.40 -10.73 -3.28
CA ALA A 13 -31.03 -9.32 -3.11
C ALA A 13 -29.67 -9.11 -2.42
N SER A 14 -29.00 -10.19 -1.98
CA SER A 14 -27.72 -10.13 -1.29
C SER A 14 -26.58 -10.39 -2.26
N PHE A 15 -25.46 -9.71 -2.05
CA PHE A 15 -24.25 -9.95 -2.81
C PHE A 15 -23.03 -10.06 -1.90
N MET A 16 -22.05 -10.81 -2.39
CA MET A 16 -20.68 -10.80 -1.91
C MET A 16 -19.76 -10.58 -3.09
N VAL A 17 -18.95 -9.53 -3.02
CA VAL A 17 -17.92 -9.21 -4.02
C VAL A 17 -16.57 -9.31 -3.34
N THR A 18 -15.69 -10.17 -3.83
CA THR A 18 -14.27 -10.20 -3.41
C THR A 18 -13.40 -9.74 -4.58
N ILE A 19 -12.61 -8.69 -4.34
CA ILE A 19 -11.62 -8.17 -5.30
C ILE A 19 -10.25 -8.72 -4.92
N ILE A 20 -9.56 -9.32 -5.90
CA ILE A 20 -8.22 -9.90 -5.76
C ILE A 20 -7.33 -9.48 -6.93
N GLU A 21 -6.02 -9.34 -6.70
CA GLU A 21 -5.03 -9.44 -7.78
C GLU A 21 -4.77 -10.93 -8.07
N ALA A 22 -4.79 -11.32 -9.33
CA ALA A 22 -4.40 -12.65 -9.78
C ALA A 22 -3.34 -12.56 -10.88
N GLU A 23 -2.32 -13.42 -10.81
CA GLU A 23 -1.33 -13.53 -11.88
C GLU A 23 -1.84 -14.43 -13.02
N GLU A 24 -2.67 -15.44 -12.72
CA GLU A 24 -3.32 -16.30 -13.71
C GLU A 24 -4.75 -16.74 -13.29
N PRO A 25 -5.69 -16.93 -14.23
CA PRO A 25 -7.06 -17.41 -14.00
C PRO A 25 -7.22 -18.74 -13.24
N SER A 26 -6.21 -19.61 -13.30
CA SER A 26 -6.30 -21.04 -12.98
C SER A 26 -5.72 -21.42 -11.61
N THR A 27 -5.06 -20.50 -10.90
CA THR A 27 -4.54 -20.79 -9.56
C THR A 27 -5.56 -20.35 -8.51
N PRO A 28 -6.14 -21.29 -7.73
CA PRO A 28 -7.01 -20.92 -6.63
C PRO A 28 -6.23 -20.04 -5.66
N PRO A 29 -6.74 -18.86 -5.33
CA PRO A 29 -5.96 -17.88 -4.61
C PRO A 29 -5.80 -18.40 -3.15
N PRO A 30 -4.60 -18.36 -2.54
CA PRO A 30 -4.28 -19.03 -1.28
C PRO A 30 -5.24 -18.70 -0.13
N PHE A 31 -5.38 -19.60 0.85
CA PHE A 31 -6.33 -19.39 1.95
C PHE A 31 -6.00 -18.11 2.72
N CYS A 32 -7.03 -17.36 3.09
CA CYS A 32 -6.87 -16.02 3.61
C CYS A 32 -7.95 -15.77 4.67
N ARG A 33 -7.54 -15.32 5.87
CA ARG A 33 -8.47 -15.04 6.97
C ARG A 33 -8.94 -13.59 6.91
N PHE A 34 -10.22 -13.40 6.62
CA PHE A 34 -10.86 -12.10 6.58
C PHE A 34 -11.01 -11.52 8.00
N LYS A 35 -10.57 -10.29 8.21
CA LYS A 35 -10.87 -9.47 9.39
C LYS A 35 -11.99 -8.50 9.06
N HIS A 36 -12.95 -8.37 9.99
CA HIS A 36 -13.99 -7.35 9.89
C HIS A 36 -13.37 -5.97 10.07
N ILE A 37 -13.80 -5.01 9.26
CA ILE A 37 -13.49 -3.61 9.47
C ILE A 37 -14.78 -2.91 9.84
N ASP A 38 -14.74 -2.28 11.00
CA ASP A 38 -15.81 -1.39 11.43
C ASP A 38 -15.73 -0.14 10.57
N ILE A 39 -16.58 -0.09 9.55
CA ILE A 39 -16.81 1.15 8.82
C ILE A 39 -17.79 1.96 9.66
N PRO A 40 -17.39 3.14 10.18
CA PRO A 40 -18.31 4.01 10.88
C PRO A 40 -19.45 4.35 9.91
N TYR A 41 -20.66 3.89 10.26
CA TYR A 41 -21.94 4.07 9.55
C TYR A 41 -21.80 4.67 8.14
N PRO A 42 -21.83 3.86 7.06
CA PRO A 42 -21.60 4.41 5.74
C PRO A 42 -22.68 5.44 5.43
N SER A 43 -22.24 6.68 5.15
CA SER A 43 -23.00 7.58 4.29
C SER A 43 -23.41 6.81 3.03
N ARG A 44 -24.51 7.19 2.37
CA ARG A 44 -24.87 6.65 1.05
C ARG A 44 -24.61 7.76 0.03
N PRO A 45 -23.61 7.65 -0.86
CA PRO A 45 -22.71 6.51 -1.10
C PRO A 45 -21.66 6.29 0.01
N ALA A 46 -21.22 5.05 0.15
CA ALA A 46 -20.19 4.67 1.11
C ALA A 46 -18.81 4.98 0.50
N ILE A 47 -18.06 5.85 1.16
CA ILE A 47 -16.70 6.23 0.76
C ILE A 47 -15.72 5.64 1.77
N ILE A 48 -14.86 4.74 1.30
CA ILE A 48 -13.91 4.00 2.12
C ILE A 48 -12.51 4.45 1.71
N ASP A 49 -11.93 5.29 2.54
CA ASP A 49 -10.54 5.73 2.43
C ASP A 49 -9.62 4.60 2.88
N LEU A 50 -8.99 3.94 1.91
CA LEU A 50 -8.11 2.79 2.15
C LEU A 50 -6.84 3.19 2.89
N TRP A 51 -6.44 4.47 2.85
CA TRP A 51 -5.27 4.97 3.57
C TRP A 51 -5.54 5.13 5.06
N LYS A 52 -6.80 5.36 5.46
CA LYS A 52 -7.22 5.41 6.86
C LYS A 52 -7.42 4.03 7.49
N LEU A 53 -7.52 2.98 6.67
CA LEU A 53 -7.54 1.61 7.17
C LEU A 53 -6.13 1.20 7.59
N GLU A 54 -6.01 0.18 8.46
CA GLU A 54 -4.72 -0.36 8.92
C GLU A 54 -3.77 -0.84 7.79
N PHE A 55 -4.19 -0.77 6.53
CA PHE A 55 -3.49 -1.25 5.34
C PHE A 55 -2.45 -0.30 4.72
N GLY A 56 -2.60 1.02 4.85
CA GLY A 56 -1.85 1.99 4.04
C GLY A 56 -2.09 1.90 2.51
N PRO A 57 -1.56 2.84 1.70
CA PRO A 57 -1.64 2.84 0.23
C PRO A 57 -1.00 1.61 -0.43
N GLY A 58 -1.37 1.35 -1.70
CA GLY A 58 -0.84 0.23 -2.50
C GLY A 58 -1.64 -1.06 -2.27
N PHE A 59 -2.96 -0.94 -2.31
CA PHE A 59 -3.90 -1.84 -1.63
C PHE A 59 -4.15 -3.18 -2.32
N ILE A 60 -3.84 -3.34 -3.60
CA ILE A 60 -4.04 -4.61 -4.30
C ILE A 60 -2.68 -5.11 -4.80
N ASN A 61 -2.13 -6.07 -4.05
CA ASN A 61 -1.07 -6.96 -4.51
C ASN A 61 -1.60 -8.41 -4.41
N PRO A 62 -0.89 -9.47 -4.85
CA PRO A 62 -1.44 -10.83 -4.87
C PRO A 62 -1.82 -11.37 -3.48
N ASP A 63 -1.30 -10.74 -2.42
CA ASP A 63 -1.50 -11.13 -1.04
C ASP A 63 -2.65 -10.39 -0.36
N LYS A 64 -3.28 -9.41 -1.01
CA LYS A 64 -4.33 -8.55 -0.41
C LYS A 64 -5.67 -8.76 -1.10
N ARG A 65 -6.75 -8.81 -0.32
CA ARG A 65 -8.13 -8.92 -0.80
C ARG A 65 -9.05 -8.02 0.00
N ILE A 66 -10.04 -7.49 -0.69
CA ILE A 66 -11.16 -6.78 -0.07
C ILE A 66 -12.45 -7.47 -0.46
N ARG A 67 -13.29 -7.70 0.54
CA ARG A 67 -14.62 -8.27 0.37
C ARG A 67 -15.66 -7.28 0.85
N PHE A 68 -16.66 -7.07 0.01
CA PHE A 68 -17.85 -6.31 0.31
C PHE A 68 -19.01 -7.28 0.43
N THR A 69 -19.80 -7.16 1.48
CA THR A 69 -21.07 -7.87 1.64
C THR A 69 -22.16 -6.84 1.83
N GLY A 70 -23.25 -6.96 1.10
CA GLY A 70 -24.37 -6.02 1.24
C GLY A 70 -25.64 -6.51 0.59
N VAL A 71 -26.68 -5.70 0.74
CA VAL A 71 -27.98 -5.87 0.10
C VAL A 71 -28.17 -4.71 -0.86
N TYR A 72 -28.49 -4.99 -2.12
CA TYR A 72 -28.85 -3.92 -3.05
C TYR A 72 -30.33 -3.61 -2.91
N THR A 73 -30.71 -2.35 -3.05
CA THR A 73 -32.11 -1.94 -2.88
C THR A 73 -32.95 -2.46 -4.05
N ASN A 74 -34.14 -2.99 -3.76
CA ASN A 74 -35.01 -3.65 -4.75
C ASN A 74 -35.56 -2.70 -5.83
N THR A 75 -35.29 -1.40 -5.72
CA THR A 75 -35.65 -0.35 -6.68
C THR A 75 -34.52 0.02 -7.64
N SER A 76 -33.30 -0.45 -7.40
CA SER A 76 -32.16 -0.11 -8.24
C SER A 76 -31.92 -1.18 -9.30
N GLU A 77 -31.94 -0.77 -10.57
CA GLU A 77 -31.60 -1.63 -11.72
C GLU A 77 -30.11 -2.00 -11.75
N ARG A 78 -29.28 -1.29 -10.98
CA ARG A 78 -27.83 -1.46 -10.94
C ARG A 78 -27.21 -0.95 -9.65
N PHE A 79 -26.00 -1.41 -9.35
CA PHE A 79 -25.14 -0.78 -8.35
C PHE A 79 -23.70 -0.65 -8.86
N ILE A 80 -22.91 0.20 -8.20
CA ILE A 80 -21.53 0.50 -8.58
C ILE A 80 -20.59 0.29 -7.40
N ILE A 81 -19.44 -0.33 -7.66
CA ILE A 81 -18.25 -0.28 -6.82
C ILE A 81 -17.11 0.31 -7.66
N ASN A 82 -16.56 1.44 -7.25
CA ASN A 82 -15.44 2.10 -7.91
C ASN A 82 -14.18 2.04 -7.05
N LEU A 83 -13.04 1.74 -7.70
CA LEU A 83 -11.71 1.85 -7.14
C LEU A 83 -10.98 3.03 -7.78
N TYR A 84 -10.60 4.01 -6.97
CA TYR A 84 -9.97 5.25 -7.46
C TYR A 84 -8.48 5.33 -7.14
N SER A 85 -7.73 6.00 -8.03
CA SER A 85 -6.42 6.55 -7.70
C SER A 85 -6.57 7.89 -6.98
N ASP A 86 -5.61 8.24 -6.12
CA ASP A 86 -5.34 9.62 -5.70
C ASP A 86 -6.43 10.40 -4.91
N GLY A 87 -7.24 9.70 -4.08
CA GLY A 87 -7.70 10.23 -2.79
C GLY A 87 -9.06 10.94 -2.72
N VAL A 88 -9.67 11.40 -3.81
CA VAL A 88 -11.05 11.96 -3.80
C VAL A 88 -11.71 11.73 -5.15
N PRO A 89 -12.98 11.28 -5.25
CA PRO A 89 -13.69 11.21 -6.52
C PRO A 89 -14.06 12.64 -6.95
N ASP A 90 -13.12 13.34 -7.58
CA ASP A 90 -13.38 14.57 -8.32
C ASP A 90 -13.07 14.36 -9.82
N LYS A 91 -13.08 15.44 -10.62
CA LYS A 91 -12.82 15.35 -12.07
C LYS A 91 -11.41 14.91 -12.44
N THR A 92 -10.52 14.68 -11.48
CA THR A 92 -9.11 14.34 -11.70
C THR A 92 -8.75 12.90 -11.33
N ALA A 93 -9.57 12.22 -10.52
CA ALA A 93 -9.27 10.86 -10.06
C ALA A 93 -9.48 9.80 -11.15
N ILE A 94 -8.50 8.92 -11.35
CA ILE A 94 -8.63 7.79 -12.27
C ILE A 94 -9.50 6.73 -11.61
N THR A 95 -10.55 6.29 -12.29
CA THR A 95 -11.26 5.07 -11.89
C THR A 95 -10.46 3.89 -12.43
N ILE A 96 -9.62 3.31 -11.57
CA ILE A 96 -8.76 2.16 -11.92
C ILE A 96 -9.63 0.95 -12.23
N PHE A 97 -10.75 0.81 -11.51
CA PHE A 97 -11.69 -0.27 -11.68
C PHE A 97 -13.11 0.18 -11.37
N HIS A 98 -13.98 0.15 -12.37
CA HIS A 98 -15.41 0.34 -12.25
C HIS A 98 -16.09 -1.01 -12.33
N PHE A 99 -16.87 -1.38 -11.33
CA PHE A 99 -17.66 -2.60 -11.30
C PHE A 99 -19.14 -2.26 -11.23
N ASN A 100 -19.90 -2.69 -12.22
CA ASN A 100 -21.30 -2.31 -12.36
C ASN A 100 -22.19 -3.49 -12.79
N PRO A 101 -22.73 -4.25 -11.82
CA PRO A 101 -23.84 -5.16 -12.06
C PRO A 101 -25.09 -4.39 -12.49
N ARG A 102 -25.68 -4.83 -13.60
CA ARG A 102 -26.90 -4.29 -14.22
C ARG A 102 -27.92 -5.41 -14.34
N PHE A 103 -28.93 -5.39 -13.47
CA PHE A 103 -29.91 -6.48 -13.32
C PHE A 103 -30.97 -6.46 -14.42
N ASP A 104 -31.33 -5.28 -14.89
CA ASP A 104 -32.19 -5.02 -16.04
C ASP A 104 -31.60 -5.58 -17.34
N GLU A 105 -30.29 -5.43 -17.51
CA GLU A 105 -29.54 -5.94 -18.66
C GLU A 105 -28.98 -7.36 -18.44
N ARG A 106 -29.16 -7.92 -17.24
CA ARG A 106 -28.65 -9.24 -16.82
C ARG A 106 -27.15 -9.43 -17.07
N GLN A 107 -26.38 -8.38 -16.85
CA GLN A 107 -24.94 -8.41 -17.09
C GLN A 107 -24.17 -7.70 -15.99
N VAL A 108 -22.87 -7.93 -15.99
CA VAL A 108 -21.94 -7.17 -15.16
C VAL A 108 -20.91 -6.52 -16.06
N VAL A 109 -20.83 -5.20 -15.97
CA VAL A 109 -19.91 -4.40 -16.76
C VAL A 109 -18.76 -3.95 -15.89
N CYS A 110 -17.55 -4.12 -16.41
CA CYS A 110 -16.32 -3.59 -15.85
C CYS A 110 -15.74 -2.55 -16.80
N ASN A 111 -15.18 -1.47 -16.27
CA ASN A 111 -14.49 -0.47 -17.10
C ASN A 111 -13.42 0.28 -16.28
N LYS A 112 -12.74 1.22 -16.93
CA LYS A 112 -11.85 2.21 -16.34
C LYS A 112 -12.18 3.59 -16.88
N TRP A 113 -11.89 4.62 -16.10
CA TRP A 113 -12.08 6.01 -16.51
C TRP A 113 -10.82 6.83 -16.22
N SER A 114 -10.43 7.72 -17.14
CA SER A 114 -9.41 8.73 -16.88
C SER A 114 -9.87 10.14 -17.32
N PRO A 115 -9.34 11.21 -16.71
CA PRO A 115 -9.67 12.58 -17.12
C PRO A 115 -9.35 12.87 -18.60
N THR A 116 -8.32 12.22 -19.14
CA THR A 116 -7.83 12.46 -20.50
C THR A 116 -8.63 11.72 -21.57
N ASN A 117 -9.09 10.50 -21.27
CA ASN A 117 -9.67 9.59 -22.27
C ASN A 117 -11.14 9.27 -22.00
N GLY A 118 -11.69 9.71 -20.87
CA GLY A 118 -13.02 9.32 -20.42
C GLY A 118 -13.09 7.83 -20.09
N TRP A 119 -14.27 7.24 -20.29
CA TRP A 119 -14.51 5.81 -20.14
C TRP A 119 -13.79 5.02 -21.25
N GLY A 120 -13.15 3.93 -20.87
CA GLY A 120 -12.57 2.98 -21.82
C GLY A 120 -13.63 2.08 -22.48
N THR A 121 -13.16 1.06 -23.19
CA THR A 121 -14.00 -0.01 -23.71
C THR A 121 -14.55 -0.86 -22.57
N GLU A 122 -15.87 -1.06 -22.55
CA GLU A 122 -16.55 -1.92 -21.57
C GLU A 122 -16.09 -3.39 -21.69
N VAL A 123 -15.97 -4.06 -20.54
CA VAL A 123 -15.70 -5.50 -20.44
C VAL A 123 -16.87 -6.16 -19.72
N HIS A 124 -17.47 -7.16 -20.35
CA HIS A 124 -18.63 -7.89 -19.83
C HIS A 124 -18.19 -9.19 -19.18
N ILE A 125 -18.72 -9.50 -17.98
CA ILE A 125 -18.37 -10.74 -17.25
C ILE A 125 -19.20 -11.92 -17.78
N ASP A 126 -18.82 -12.45 -18.94
CA ASP A 126 -19.37 -13.71 -19.50
C ASP A 126 -18.46 -14.90 -19.12
N GLY A 127 -18.42 -15.23 -17.83
CA GLY A 127 -17.67 -16.39 -17.31
C GLY A 127 -16.15 -16.19 -17.17
N LYS A 128 -15.64 -14.97 -17.38
CA LYS A 128 -14.22 -14.60 -17.19
C LYS A 128 -14.09 -13.18 -16.62
N PRO A 129 -13.95 -13.00 -15.29
CA PRO A 129 -13.98 -11.69 -14.64
C PRO A 129 -12.59 -11.02 -14.68
N PHE A 130 -12.06 -10.71 -15.87
CA PHE A 130 -10.73 -10.13 -16.02
C PHE A 130 -10.79 -8.73 -16.62
N LEU A 131 -10.29 -7.74 -15.89
CA LEU A 131 -9.88 -6.47 -16.47
C LEU A 131 -8.36 -6.36 -16.38
N SER A 132 -7.70 -6.04 -17.50
CA SER A 132 -6.30 -5.67 -17.53
C SER A 132 -6.16 -4.17 -17.23
N PHE A 133 -5.54 -3.85 -16.10
CA PHE A 133 -5.18 -2.49 -15.73
C PHE A 133 -3.69 -2.25 -15.99
N TYR A 134 -3.27 -0.99 -16.03
CA TYR A 134 -1.85 -0.69 -16.05
C TYR A 134 -1.29 -0.92 -14.65
N LYS A 135 -0.29 -1.81 -14.53
CA LYS A 135 0.41 -2.12 -13.27
C LYS A 135 0.87 -0.87 -12.50
N LYS A 136 1.12 0.24 -13.21
CA LYS A 136 1.54 1.52 -12.63
C LYS A 136 0.45 2.22 -11.80
N ASP A 137 -0.83 1.87 -11.97
CA ASP A 137 -1.95 2.56 -11.33
C ASP A 137 -2.40 1.87 -10.03
N LEU A 138 -2.28 0.55 -9.90
CA LEU A 138 -2.57 -0.17 -8.64
C LEU A 138 -1.89 0.42 -7.39
N PRO A 139 -0.62 0.84 -7.46
CA PRO A 139 0.05 1.36 -6.29
C PRO A 139 -0.55 2.70 -5.80
N ARG A 140 -1.30 3.39 -6.66
CA ARG A 140 -2.02 4.66 -6.37
C ARG A 140 -3.44 4.45 -5.86
N LEU A 141 -3.94 3.20 -5.82
CA LEU A 141 -5.26 2.88 -5.29
C LEU A 141 -5.38 3.37 -3.84
N SER A 142 -6.38 4.21 -3.59
CA SER A 142 -6.53 4.95 -2.33
C SER A 142 -7.95 4.95 -1.79
N LEU A 143 -8.95 4.80 -2.66
CA LEU A 143 -10.34 5.01 -2.29
C LEU A 143 -11.24 3.96 -2.93
N VAL A 144 -12.23 3.51 -2.18
CA VAL A 144 -13.37 2.74 -2.70
C VAL A 144 -14.64 3.53 -2.51
N GLU A 145 -15.44 3.61 -3.55
CA GLU A 145 -16.84 4.04 -3.45
C GLU A 145 -17.77 2.86 -3.70
N VAL A 146 -18.77 2.73 -2.84
CA VAL A 146 -19.92 1.86 -3.09
C VAL A 146 -21.16 2.74 -3.20
N SER A 147 -21.85 2.64 -4.33
CA SER A 147 -23.02 3.47 -4.66
C SER A 147 -24.13 3.39 -3.61
N SER A 148 -24.96 4.42 -3.52
CA SER A 148 -26.12 4.51 -2.63
C SER A 148 -27.20 3.43 -2.85
N ALA A 149 -27.17 2.75 -4.01
CA ALA A 149 -28.02 1.61 -4.33
C ALA A 149 -27.75 0.37 -3.46
N VAL A 150 -26.68 0.40 -2.65
CA VAL A 150 -26.25 -0.69 -1.78
C VAL A 150 -26.33 -0.27 -0.33
N GLU A 151 -26.93 -1.15 0.47
CA GLU A 151 -26.75 -1.18 1.92
C GLU A 151 -25.61 -2.14 2.25
N LEU A 152 -24.44 -1.58 2.55
CA LEU A 152 -23.27 -2.37 2.95
C LEU A 152 -23.50 -2.95 4.35
N SER A 153 -23.43 -4.27 4.45
CA SER A 153 -23.50 -5.00 5.72
C SER A 153 -22.12 -5.20 6.34
N SER A 154 -21.09 -5.39 5.51
CA SER A 154 -19.70 -5.49 5.99
C SER A 154 -18.71 -5.19 4.88
N VAL A 155 -17.56 -4.70 5.29
CA VAL A 155 -16.34 -4.73 4.49
C VAL A 155 -15.31 -5.50 5.28
N GLN A 156 -14.80 -6.55 4.65
CA GLN A 156 -13.85 -7.45 5.25
C GLN A 156 -12.58 -7.39 4.44
N LEU A 157 -11.46 -7.26 5.14
CA LEU A 157 -10.16 -7.28 4.49
C LEU A 157 -9.46 -8.58 4.78
N CYS A 158 -8.73 -9.04 3.79
CA CYS A 158 -8.00 -10.27 3.88
C CYS A 158 -6.58 -10.06 3.40
N TYR A 159 -5.65 -10.67 4.11
CA TYR A 159 -4.30 -10.81 3.64
C TYR A 159 -3.92 -12.27 3.72
N VAL A 160 -3.42 -12.79 2.62
CA VAL A 160 -2.85 -14.14 2.57
C VAL A 160 -1.66 -14.20 3.54
N ASN A 161 -0.95 -13.08 3.67
CA ASN A 161 0.06 -12.85 4.69
C ASN A 161 -0.41 -11.68 5.56
N ALA A 162 -1.08 -12.00 6.67
CA ALA A 162 -1.61 -11.05 7.64
C ALA A 162 -0.64 -9.87 7.84
N PHE A 163 -1.17 -8.66 7.83
CA PHE A 163 -0.45 -7.46 8.25
C PHE A 163 0.09 -7.69 9.66
N CYS A 164 1.34 -8.13 9.67
CA CYS A 164 2.23 -8.26 10.80
C CYS A 164 1.48 -8.55 12.13
N PRO A 165 0.83 -9.71 12.27
CA PRO A 165 0.18 -10.08 13.53
C PRO A 165 1.23 -10.34 14.62
N GLY A 166 1.20 -9.62 15.75
CA GLY A 166 2.12 -9.83 16.89
C GLY A 166 3.40 -8.98 16.87
N HIS A 167 3.39 -7.86 16.15
CA HIS A 167 4.60 -7.09 15.86
C HIS A 167 4.69 -5.76 16.61
N PRO A 168 5.90 -5.22 16.82
CA PRO A 168 6.07 -3.90 17.42
C PRO A 168 5.44 -2.82 16.53
N ILE A 169 4.41 -2.17 17.08
CA ILE A 169 3.80 -0.97 16.51
C ILE A 169 4.18 0.19 17.42
N LEU A 170 4.99 1.09 16.90
CA LEU A 170 5.40 2.30 17.59
C LEU A 170 4.46 3.45 17.17
N LYS A 171 3.99 4.21 18.16
CA LYS A 171 3.11 5.40 18.01
C LYS A 171 3.69 6.54 18.84
N ASP A 172 3.12 7.74 18.66
CA ASP A 172 3.49 8.94 19.42
C ASP A 172 4.99 9.26 19.33
N LEU A 173 5.53 9.08 18.12
CA LEU A 173 6.96 9.21 17.83
C LEU A 173 7.35 10.66 17.61
N THR A 174 8.44 11.08 18.24
CA THR A 174 9.04 12.41 18.05
C THR A 174 10.34 12.27 17.27
N VAL A 175 10.47 12.99 16.16
CA VAL A 175 11.68 13.01 15.31
C VAL A 175 12.60 14.15 15.77
N PRO A 176 13.93 13.96 15.86
CA PRO A 176 14.68 12.76 15.48
C PRO A 176 14.54 11.61 16.48
N LEU A 177 14.60 10.37 15.98
CA LEU A 177 14.51 9.17 16.81
C LEU A 177 15.41 8.04 16.29
N THR A 178 15.80 7.18 17.21
CA THR A 178 16.45 5.89 16.93
C THR A 178 15.60 4.76 17.46
N ILE A 179 15.37 3.75 16.64
CA ILE A 179 14.60 2.55 16.96
C ILE A 179 15.58 1.39 17.07
N ASP A 180 15.64 0.78 18.25
CA ASP A 180 16.42 -0.41 18.54
C ASP A 180 15.57 -1.65 18.23
N PHE A 181 15.92 -2.37 17.16
CA PHE A 181 15.16 -3.54 16.71
C PHE A 181 15.24 -4.69 17.72
N VAL A 182 16.39 -4.84 18.38
CA VAL A 182 16.61 -5.93 19.33
C VAL A 182 15.76 -5.72 20.58
N LYS A 183 15.75 -4.50 21.13
CA LYS A 183 14.92 -4.17 22.31
C LYS A 183 13.43 -4.32 22.06
N LEU A 184 13.00 -4.11 20.81
CA LEU A 184 11.59 -4.27 20.42
C LEU A 184 11.23 -5.71 20.05
N GLY A 185 12.17 -6.65 20.11
CA GLY A 185 11.89 -8.04 19.74
C GLY A 185 11.81 -8.29 18.23
N TYR A 186 12.18 -7.31 17.40
CA TYR A 186 12.35 -7.48 15.95
C TYR A 186 13.68 -8.16 15.59
N GLY A 187 14.59 -8.27 16.57
CA GLY A 187 15.85 -9.02 16.47
C GLY A 187 16.89 -8.38 15.56
N THR A 188 17.94 -9.15 15.27
CA THR A 188 19.02 -8.75 14.35
C THR A 188 18.76 -9.26 12.94
N GLY A 189 19.45 -8.68 11.96
CA GLY A 189 19.35 -9.05 10.56
C GLY A 189 18.14 -8.41 9.87
N PHE A 190 18.30 -8.09 8.59
CA PHE A 190 17.23 -7.58 7.75
C PHE A 190 17.16 -8.37 6.44
N ALA A 191 16.48 -9.51 6.49
CA ALA A 191 16.25 -10.42 5.37
C ALA A 191 14.77 -10.86 5.35
N PRO A 192 14.23 -11.32 4.21
CA PRO A 192 12.85 -11.82 4.14
C PRO A 192 12.55 -12.83 5.26
N PRO A 193 11.35 -12.81 5.87
CA PRO A 193 10.18 -11.99 5.51
C PRO A 193 10.13 -10.62 6.19
N LYS A 194 11.24 -10.13 6.75
CA LYS A 194 11.28 -8.84 7.47
C LYS A 194 10.86 -7.67 6.59
N ARG A 195 10.17 -6.67 7.14
CA ARG A 195 9.86 -5.39 6.49
C ARG A 195 9.60 -4.30 7.52
N ILE A 196 9.81 -3.05 7.12
CA ILE A 196 9.56 -1.88 7.97
C ILE A 196 8.53 -1.01 7.26
N ILE A 197 7.50 -0.57 7.97
CA ILE A 197 6.46 0.31 7.45
C ILE A 197 6.47 1.60 8.26
N ILE A 198 6.44 2.74 7.56
CA ILE A 198 6.46 4.08 8.16
C ILE A 198 5.29 4.87 7.59
N LEU A 199 4.47 5.43 8.46
CA LEU A 199 3.45 6.42 8.11
C LEU A 199 3.96 7.80 8.54
N GLY A 200 4.39 8.56 7.54
CA GLY A 200 4.97 9.89 7.71
C GLY A 200 4.05 11.00 7.22
N THR A 201 4.28 12.22 7.66
CA THR A 201 3.66 13.44 7.11
C THR A 201 4.76 14.51 7.05
N PRO A 202 5.03 15.12 5.88
CA PRO A 202 6.02 16.19 5.80
C PRO A 202 5.59 17.36 6.70
N LEU A 203 6.55 17.95 7.41
CA LEU A 203 6.31 19.16 8.20
C LEU A 203 6.00 20.36 7.29
N ALA A 204 5.62 21.49 7.92
CA ALA A 204 5.51 22.75 7.19
C ALA A 204 6.88 23.16 6.63
N GLU A 205 6.91 23.55 5.36
CA GLU A 205 8.14 24.00 4.66
C GLU A 205 9.33 23.01 4.76
N PRO A 206 9.14 21.74 4.36
CA PRO A 206 10.17 20.72 4.57
C PRO A 206 11.31 20.88 3.56
N GLU A 207 12.56 20.80 4.03
CA GLU A 207 13.75 20.78 3.19
C GLU A 207 14.13 19.34 2.84
N SER A 208 14.28 18.49 3.86
CA SER A 208 14.60 17.08 3.67
C SER A 208 14.28 16.21 4.88
N PHE A 209 14.13 14.91 4.66
CA PHE A 209 14.18 13.92 5.74
C PHE A 209 15.05 12.74 5.34
N SER A 210 15.57 12.02 6.34
CA SER A 210 16.31 10.79 6.11
C SER A 210 15.91 9.68 7.06
N ILE A 211 16.04 8.45 6.57
CA ILE A 211 15.85 7.21 7.29
C ILE A 211 17.09 6.36 7.07
N ASN A 212 17.71 5.93 8.15
CA ASN A 212 18.94 5.16 8.14
C ASN A 212 18.70 3.81 8.78
N ILE A 213 19.15 2.71 8.16
CA ILE A 213 19.13 1.37 8.72
C ILE A 213 20.57 0.89 8.81
N GLY A 214 20.97 0.43 10.00
CA GLY A 214 22.38 0.17 10.27
C GLY A 214 22.66 -0.92 11.28
N GLU A 215 23.95 -1.19 11.42
CA GLU A 215 24.55 -2.12 12.37
C GLU A 215 24.50 -1.56 13.81
N PRO A 216 24.79 -2.35 14.86
CA PRO A 216 24.78 -1.87 16.23
C PRO A 216 25.86 -0.80 16.46
N GLY A 217 25.53 0.24 17.25
CA GLY A 217 26.44 1.34 17.62
C GLY A 217 25.82 2.71 17.33
N GLN A 218 26.63 3.75 17.23
CA GLN A 218 26.25 5.08 16.77
C GLN A 218 26.42 5.16 15.24
N LEU A 219 25.30 5.29 14.53
CA LEU A 219 25.30 5.45 13.07
C LEU A 219 26.20 6.61 12.64
N PHE A 220 26.95 6.43 11.55
CA PHE A 220 27.92 7.40 11.02
C PHE A 220 29.16 7.67 11.89
N VAL A 221 29.30 7.01 13.03
CA VAL A 221 30.47 7.14 13.92
C VAL A 221 31.21 5.81 14.00
N ASP A 222 30.62 4.82 14.65
CA ASP A 222 31.19 3.49 14.83
C ASP A 222 30.29 2.36 14.28
N ALA A 223 29.13 2.69 13.70
CA ALA A 223 28.23 1.76 13.07
C ALA A 223 27.94 2.09 11.59
N ASN A 224 28.03 1.08 10.73
CA ASN A 224 27.71 1.20 9.31
C ASN A 224 26.22 1.52 9.10
N VAL A 225 25.92 2.39 8.11
CA VAL A 225 24.56 2.63 7.62
C VAL A 225 24.41 1.90 6.30
N LEU A 226 23.81 0.72 6.37
CA LEU A 226 23.70 -0.17 5.22
C LEU A 226 22.63 0.30 4.23
N PHE A 227 21.64 1.04 4.71
CA PHE A 227 20.62 1.69 3.88
C PHE A 227 20.32 3.09 4.40
N HIS A 228 20.79 4.10 3.67
CA HIS A 228 20.38 5.48 3.82
C HIS A 228 19.34 5.78 2.76
N PHE A 229 18.15 6.22 3.18
CA PHE A 229 17.09 6.71 2.32
C PHE A 229 16.81 8.16 2.69
N SER A 230 17.04 9.07 1.76
CA SER A 230 16.80 10.49 1.95
C SER A 230 15.88 11.04 0.86
N LEU A 231 15.03 11.97 1.24
CA LEU A 231 14.22 12.76 0.32
C LEU A 231 14.60 14.22 0.44
N SER A 232 14.97 14.84 -0.68
CA SER A 232 15.03 16.29 -0.82
C SER A 232 13.73 16.79 -1.44
N PHE A 233 13.00 17.63 -0.71
CA PHE A 233 11.76 18.24 -1.22
C PHE A 233 12.07 19.31 -2.25
N ASN A 234 13.13 20.09 -2.04
CA ASN A 234 13.61 21.11 -2.98
C ASN A 234 14.05 20.52 -4.32
N GLU A 235 14.79 19.42 -4.31
CA GLU A 235 15.24 18.75 -5.53
C GLU A 235 14.23 17.74 -6.10
N THR A 236 13.13 17.49 -5.38
CA THR A 236 12.11 16.46 -5.70
C THR A 236 12.73 15.09 -5.99
N GLN A 237 13.73 14.72 -5.18
CA GLN A 237 14.61 13.59 -5.45
C GLN A 237 14.79 12.70 -4.22
N PHE A 238 14.73 11.40 -4.45
CA PHE A 238 15.20 10.40 -3.51
C PHE A 238 16.67 10.07 -3.74
N ILE A 239 17.41 9.97 -2.64
CA ILE A 239 18.80 9.56 -2.60
C ILE A 239 18.88 8.30 -1.75
N LEU A 240 19.38 7.22 -2.35
CA LEU A 240 19.68 5.98 -1.65
C LEU A 240 21.19 5.83 -1.60
N ASN A 241 21.74 5.53 -0.43
CA ASN A 241 23.17 5.31 -0.29
C ASN A 241 23.50 4.34 0.86
N THR A 242 24.79 4.06 1.03
CA THR A 242 25.37 3.31 2.14
C THR A 242 26.56 4.09 2.66
N TRP A 243 26.70 4.16 3.99
CA TRP A 243 27.86 4.73 4.65
C TRP A 243 28.61 3.63 5.41
N ILE A 244 29.92 3.56 5.20
CA ILE A 244 30.79 2.56 5.81
C ILE A 244 31.83 3.24 6.71
N VAL A 245 31.95 2.79 7.96
CA VAL A 245 32.93 3.28 8.94
C VAL A 245 34.33 3.21 8.33
N GLY A 246 35.06 4.33 8.38
CA GLY A 246 36.41 4.46 7.83
C GLY A 246 36.50 4.61 6.31
N LYS A 247 35.41 4.39 5.55
CA LYS A 247 35.37 4.67 4.10
C LYS A 247 34.52 5.90 3.75
N GLY A 248 33.47 6.17 4.51
CA GLY A 248 32.51 7.24 4.24
C GLY A 248 31.35 6.78 3.36
N TRP A 249 30.75 7.74 2.65
CA TRP A 249 29.64 7.51 1.72
C TRP A 249 30.09 6.76 0.46
N GLU A 250 29.30 5.78 0.07
CA GLU A 250 29.44 5.08 -1.21
C GLU A 250 28.83 5.91 -2.36
N VAL A 251 28.89 5.37 -3.58
CA VAL A 251 28.26 6.00 -4.75
C VAL A 251 26.74 6.05 -4.59
N GLU A 252 26.17 7.24 -4.55
CA GLU A 252 24.73 7.44 -4.40
C GLU A 252 23.89 6.91 -5.57
N SER A 253 22.66 6.50 -5.28
CA SER A 253 21.63 6.17 -6.26
C SER A 253 20.51 7.19 -6.18
N ARG A 254 20.26 7.89 -7.29
CA ARG A 254 19.42 9.07 -7.39
C ARG A 254 18.16 8.79 -8.19
N TYR A 255 16.98 9.04 -7.62
CA TYR A 255 15.69 8.77 -8.28
C TYR A 255 14.80 10.01 -8.29
N ARG A 256 14.28 10.37 -9.46
CA ARG A 256 13.29 11.44 -9.64
C ARG A 256 12.00 10.83 -10.19
N PRO A 257 10.99 10.58 -9.35
CA PRO A 257 9.74 9.96 -9.78
C PRO A 257 8.98 10.89 -10.74
N LYS A 258 8.25 10.30 -11.71
CA LYS A 258 7.32 11.03 -12.57
C LYS A 258 6.03 11.27 -11.78
N GLY A 259 5.90 12.45 -11.20
CA GLY A 259 4.88 12.78 -10.20
C GLY A 259 5.51 12.73 -8.80
N PHE A 260 5.63 13.90 -8.17
CA PHE A 260 6.16 14.06 -6.82
C PHE A 260 5.00 14.40 -5.90
N ASP A 261 4.32 13.35 -5.42
CA ASP A 261 3.03 13.49 -4.74
C ASP A 261 3.18 13.68 -3.21
N PHE A 262 4.33 14.17 -2.73
CA PHE A 262 4.45 14.62 -1.35
C PHE A 262 3.85 15.99 -1.23
N LYS A 263 2.74 16.09 -0.50
CA LYS A 263 2.13 17.35 -0.15
C LYS A 263 2.33 17.60 1.33
N VAL A 264 2.70 18.84 1.65
CA VAL A 264 2.81 19.31 3.03
C VAL A 264 1.50 19.04 3.77
N GLY A 265 1.59 18.42 4.94
CA GLY A 265 0.42 18.08 5.75
C GLY A 265 -0.37 16.85 5.29
N GLU A 266 -0.07 16.26 4.13
CA GLU A 266 -0.67 14.97 3.72
C GLU A 266 0.23 13.80 4.15
N SER A 267 -0.39 12.75 4.69
CA SER A 267 0.33 11.55 5.08
C SER A 267 0.78 10.75 3.86
N PHE A 268 2.00 10.21 3.95
CA PHE A 268 2.54 9.24 3.00
C PHE A 268 2.89 7.94 3.70
N PHE A 269 3.09 6.92 2.88
CA PHE A 269 3.50 5.60 3.32
C PHE A 269 4.80 5.21 2.66
N LEU A 270 5.69 4.65 3.49
CA LEU A 270 6.94 4.07 3.05
C LEU A 270 7.03 2.64 3.60
N GLU A 271 7.17 1.68 2.69
CA GLU A 271 7.51 0.29 3.03
C GLU A 271 8.94 -0.01 2.59
N ILE A 272 9.78 -0.50 3.50
CA ILE A 272 11.14 -0.93 3.25
C ILE A 272 11.19 -2.45 3.34
N ARG A 273 11.64 -3.12 2.28
CA ARG A 273 11.69 -4.59 2.19
C ARG A 273 13.07 -5.05 1.74
N PRO A 274 13.70 -6.00 2.44
CA PRO A 274 14.84 -6.73 1.93
C PRO A 274 14.38 -7.83 0.97
N SER A 275 15.28 -8.23 0.07
CA SER A 275 15.21 -9.39 -0.80
C SER A 275 16.29 -10.40 -0.38
N SER A 276 16.17 -11.65 -0.83
CA SER A 276 17.12 -12.73 -0.48
C SER A 276 18.55 -12.50 -0.96
N ASN A 277 18.76 -11.57 -1.88
CA ASN A 277 20.06 -11.20 -2.46
C ASN A 277 20.63 -9.88 -1.87
N ASN A 278 20.27 -9.55 -0.63
CA ASN A 278 20.67 -8.31 0.05
C ASN A 278 20.24 -7.02 -0.66
N TRP A 279 19.29 -7.10 -1.58
CA TRP A 279 18.67 -5.92 -2.17
C TRP A 279 17.63 -5.35 -1.20
N ILE A 280 17.67 -4.04 -0.97
CA ILE A 280 16.66 -3.34 -0.18
C ILE A 280 15.82 -2.48 -1.12
N HIS A 281 14.51 -2.68 -1.06
CA HIS A 281 13.52 -1.91 -1.79
C HIS A 281 12.81 -0.93 -0.85
N ALA A 282 12.70 0.32 -1.25
CA ALA A 282 11.80 1.30 -0.64
C ALA A 282 10.62 1.56 -1.58
N PHE A 283 9.41 1.41 -1.07
CA PHE A 283 8.16 1.67 -1.77
C PHE A 283 7.49 2.88 -1.16
N VAL A 284 7.46 4.00 -1.90
CA VAL A 284 6.77 5.23 -1.46
C VAL A 284 5.53 5.43 -2.30
N ASN A 285 4.35 5.40 -1.67
CA ASN A 285 3.06 5.52 -2.35
C ASN A 285 3.02 4.64 -3.63
N GLY A 286 3.68 3.48 -3.55
CA GLY A 286 3.75 2.53 -4.65
C GLY A 286 4.87 2.67 -5.69
N ASN A 287 5.65 3.75 -5.68
CA ASN A 287 6.88 3.86 -6.47
C ASN A 287 8.01 3.08 -5.79
N ALA A 288 8.70 2.24 -6.54
CA ALA A 288 9.77 1.39 -6.01
C ALA A 288 11.17 1.95 -6.32
N PHE A 289 11.99 2.06 -5.29
CA PHE A 289 13.40 2.42 -5.33
C PHE A 289 14.20 1.31 -4.67
N GLY A 290 15.50 1.18 -4.94
CA GLY A 290 16.28 0.21 -4.18
C GLY A 290 17.75 0.15 -4.52
N ILE A 291 18.50 -0.50 -3.65
CA ILE A 291 19.95 -0.61 -3.70
C ILE A 291 20.36 -1.96 -3.10
N SER A 292 21.46 -2.55 -3.57
CA SER A 292 22.11 -3.71 -2.95
C SER A 292 23.60 -3.43 -2.84
N ARG A 293 24.22 -3.75 -1.70
CA ARG A 293 25.67 -3.59 -1.51
C ARG A 293 26.29 -4.59 -0.54
N TYR A 294 25.71 -4.71 0.65
CA TYR A 294 26.37 -5.37 1.79
C TYR A 294 25.46 -6.39 2.46
N ASP A 295 26.08 -7.28 3.25
CA ASP A 295 25.37 -8.23 4.11
C ASP A 295 24.53 -7.48 5.15
N LEU A 296 23.28 -7.93 5.30
CA LEU A 296 22.29 -7.31 6.18
C LEU A 296 22.13 -8.07 7.51
N SER A 297 22.91 -9.13 7.74
CA SER A 297 22.80 -9.99 8.93
C SER A 297 22.99 -9.26 10.26
N LYS A 298 23.76 -8.16 10.26
CA LYS A 298 24.08 -7.36 11.46
C LYS A 298 23.14 -6.18 11.69
N VAL A 299 22.18 -5.92 10.80
CA VAL A 299 21.22 -4.82 11.00
C VAL A 299 20.52 -4.98 12.36
N SER A 300 20.46 -3.92 13.15
CA SER A 300 19.88 -3.96 14.50
C SER A 300 19.14 -2.68 14.91
N GLN A 301 19.16 -1.66 14.07
CA GLN A 301 18.53 -0.39 14.39
C GLN A 301 18.19 0.42 13.14
N MET A 302 17.36 1.44 13.35
CA MET A 302 17.16 2.52 12.38
C MET A 302 17.12 3.89 13.06
N SER A 303 17.51 4.94 12.34
CA SER A 303 17.20 6.33 12.73
C SER A 303 16.25 6.99 11.73
N ILE A 304 15.46 7.94 12.21
CA ILE A 304 14.62 8.83 11.40
C ILE A 304 14.90 10.26 11.83
N GLU A 305 15.20 11.13 10.86
CA GLU A 305 15.66 12.50 11.08
C GLU A 305 15.11 13.44 10.00
N GLY A 306 15.10 14.75 10.29
CA GLY A 306 14.67 15.81 9.36
C GLY A 306 13.18 16.15 9.43
N ASP A 307 12.67 16.75 8.36
CA ASP A 307 11.41 17.51 8.33
C ASP A 307 10.16 16.65 8.13
N ILE A 308 9.99 15.68 9.02
CA ILE A 308 8.91 14.69 8.97
C ILE A 308 8.30 14.46 10.35
N GLN A 309 6.97 14.46 10.41
CA GLN A 309 6.22 13.86 11.51
C GLN A 309 6.00 12.37 11.23
N VAL A 310 6.31 11.51 12.19
CA VAL A 310 6.06 10.07 12.07
C VAL A 310 4.91 9.67 13.00
N SER A 311 3.79 9.26 12.41
CA SER A 311 2.62 8.82 13.19
C SER A 311 2.73 7.36 13.64
N LYS A 312 3.38 6.52 12.83
CA LYS A 312 3.50 5.09 13.09
C LYS A 312 4.73 4.49 12.43
N VAL A 313 5.41 3.60 13.16
CA VAL A 313 6.38 2.65 12.60
C VAL A 313 5.95 1.24 12.96
N ILE A 314 6.01 0.32 12.01
CA ILE A 314 5.64 -1.08 12.18
C ILE A 314 6.82 -1.94 11.75
N LEU A 315 7.32 -2.77 12.66
CA LEU A 315 8.43 -3.70 12.42
C LEU A 315 7.88 -5.10 12.19
N CYS A 316 7.92 -5.60 10.97
CA CYS A 316 7.24 -6.83 10.56
C CYS A 316 8.21 -7.98 10.34
N GLU A 317 8.02 -9.11 11.01
CA GLU A 317 8.79 -10.35 11.04
C GLU A 317 7.82 -11.55 11.09
N GLN A 318 7.51 -12.18 9.95
CA GLN A 318 6.75 -13.43 10.00
C GLN A 318 7.67 -14.57 10.45
N THR A 319 7.44 -15.10 11.65
CA THR A 319 7.68 -16.52 11.91
C THR A 319 6.50 -17.32 11.38
N GLU A 320 6.78 -18.38 10.62
CA GLU A 320 5.79 -19.40 10.31
C GLU A 320 5.14 -19.88 11.62
N MET A 321 3.81 -19.81 11.71
CA MET A 321 3.00 -20.63 12.62
C MET A 321 2.06 -21.47 11.77
#